data_AF-A0A3D1G5F4-F1
#
_entry.id   AF-A0A3D1G5F4-F1
#
_cell.length_a   1.000
_cell.length_b   1.000
_cell.length_c   1.000
_cell.angle_alpha   90.00
_cell.angle_beta   90.00
_cell.angle_gamma   90.00
#
_symmetry.space_group_name_H-M   'P 1'
#
loop_
_entity.id
_entity.type
_entity.pdbx_description
1 polymer ?
#
loop_
_entity_poly.entity_id
_entity_poly.type
_entity_poly.pdbx_seq_one_letter_code
_entity_poly.pdbx_strand_id
1 'polypeptide(L)' 'ITREVAASGTKVITVTHDIGQARRLADQVLFLARGQLIEDGKAKSFFSKPRSEEARAYLEGRIVV' A
#
# COMPACT_ATOMS: atom_id res chain seq x y z
N ILE A 1 -16.08 9.08 3.31
CA ILE A 1 -16.40 7.78 3.95
C ILE A 1 -15.17 7.17 4.62
N THR A 2 -14.22 6.53 3.93
CA THR A 2 -13.09 5.82 4.58
C THR A 2 -12.21 6.71 5.47
N ARG A 3 -11.90 7.94 5.04
CA ARG A 3 -11.13 8.90 5.85
C ARG A 3 -11.86 9.36 7.11
N GLU A 4 -13.17 9.48 7.02
CA GLU A 4 -14.04 9.94 8.11
C GLU A 4 -14.21 8.83 9.16
N VAL A 5 -14.39 7.59 8.72
CA VAL A 5 -14.39 6.39 9.57
C VAL A 5 -13.04 6.18 10.25
N ALA A 6 -11.93 6.41 9.53
CA ALA A 6 -10.61 6.38 10.15
C ALA A 6 -10.45 7.47 11.23
N ALA A 7 -10.95 8.68 10.97
CA ALA A 7 -10.91 9.80 11.91
C ALA A 7 -11.78 9.56 13.16
N SER A 8 -12.82 8.72 13.09
CA SER A 8 -13.64 8.34 14.24
C SER A 8 -13.00 7.24 15.12
N GLY A 9 -11.72 6.93 14.93
CA GLY A 9 -10.98 5.95 15.72
C GLY A 9 -11.17 4.49 15.28
N THR A 10 -11.85 4.25 14.15
CA THR A 10 -11.98 2.91 13.58
C THR A 10 -10.76 2.58 12.72
N LYS A 11 -10.18 1.39 12.91
CA LYS A 11 -9.10 0.92 12.04
C LYS A 11 -9.67 0.49 10.70
N VAL A 12 -9.20 1.12 9.62
CA VAL A 12 -9.66 0.85 8.26
C VAL A 12 -8.59 0.05 7.52
N ILE A 13 -8.98 -1.09 6.94
CA ILE A 13 -8.15 -1.83 5.99
C ILE A 13 -8.76 -1.62 4.61
N THR A 14 -7.95 -1.17 3.66
CA THR A 14 -8.37 -0.95 2.28
C THR A 14 -7.46 -1.73 1.35
N VAL A 15 -8.07 -2.50 0.43
CA VAL A 15 -7.37 -3.19 -0.65
C VAL A 15 -7.65 -2.42 -1.93
N THR A 16 -6.60 -2.05 -2.67
CA THR A 16 -6.73 -1.28 -3.91
C THR A 16 -5.55 -1.53 -4.85
N HIS A 17 -5.81 -1.43 -6.15
CA HIS A 17 -4.78 -1.37 -7.19
C HIS A 17 -4.42 0.08 -7.59
N ASP A 18 -5.14 1.08 -7.07
CA ASP A 18 -4.86 2.48 -7.32
C ASP A 18 -3.77 2.98 -6.36
N ILE A 19 -2.55 3.11 -6.88
CA ILE A 19 -1.39 3.62 -6.14
C ILE A 19 -1.64 5.04 -5.62
N GLY A 20 -2.39 5.86 -6.36
CA GLY A 20 -2.76 7.21 -5.95
C GLY A 20 -3.68 7.21 -4.73
N GLN A 21 -4.69 6.33 -4.70
CA GLN A 21 -5.54 6.13 -3.51
C GLN A 21 -4.73 5.66 -2.32
N ALA A 22 -3.90 4.63 -2.50
CA ALA A 22 -3.07 4.10 -1.43
C ALA A 22 -2.10 5.17 -0.88
N ARG A 23 -1.47 5.97 -1.75
CA ARG A 23 -0.61 7.10 -1.34
C ARG A 23 -1.34 8.18 -0.54
N ARG A 24 -2.62 8.45 -0.85
CA ARG A 24 -3.41 9.49 -0.18
C ARG A 24 -4.02 9.04 1.14
N LEU A 25 -4.37 7.76 1.27
CA LEU A 25 -5.18 7.26 2.38
C LEU A 25 -4.38 6.43 3.40
N ALA A 26 -3.32 5.74 2.98
CA ALA A 26 -2.66 4.77 3.84
C ALA A 26 -1.63 5.41 4.78
N ASP A 27 -1.70 5.07 6.06
CA ASP A 27 -0.59 5.28 7.00
C ASP A 27 0.46 4.16 6.89
N GLN A 28 -0.02 2.93 6.67
CA GLN A 28 0.75 1.70 6.53
C GLN A 28 0.35 0.95 5.26
N VAL A 29 1.31 0.37 4.57
CA VAL A 29 1.10 -0.50 3.40
C VAL A 29 1.45 -1.93 3.78
N LEU A 30 0.59 -2.86 3.35
CA LEU A 30 0.86 -4.29 3.28
C LEU A 30 0.87 -4.65 1.80
N PHE A 31 2.05 -4.98 1.27
CA PHE A 31 2.22 -5.37 -0.12
C PHE A 31 2.28 -6.89 -0.22
N LEU A 32 1.29 -7.45 -0.92
CA LEU A 32 1.18 -8.87 -1.16
C LEU A 32 1.52 -9.18 -2.61
N ALA A 33 2.25 -10.27 -2.83
CA ALA A 33 2.46 -10.85 -4.15
C ALA A 33 2.44 -12.38 -4.05
N ARG A 34 1.86 -13.05 -5.04
CA ARG A 34 1.80 -14.52 -5.13
C ARG A 34 1.28 -15.18 -3.83
N GLY A 35 0.27 -14.58 -3.20
CA GLY A 35 -0.34 -15.07 -1.96
C GLY A 35 0.52 -14.89 -0.70
N GLN A 36 1.61 -14.13 -0.76
CA GLN A 36 2.51 -13.88 0.36
C GLN A 36 2.60 -12.39 0.67
N LEU A 37 2.75 -12.06 1.96
CA LEU A 37 3.11 -10.71 2.40
C LEU A 37 4.61 -10.51 2.15
N ILE A 38 4.94 -9.72 1.13
CA ILE A 38 6.32 -9.48 0.70
C ILE A 38 6.93 -8.30 1.44
N GLU A 39 6.14 -7.25 1.67
CA GLU A 39 6.63 -6.06 2.35
C GLU A 39 5.52 -5.40 3.16
N ASP A 40 5.86 -4.97 4.37
CA ASP A 40 5.02 -4.12 5.20
C ASP A 40 5.78 -2.85 5.60
N GLY A 41 5.07 -1.77 5.90
CA GLY A 41 5.70 -0.60 6.52
C GLY A 41 4.95 0.70 6.29
N LYS A 42 5.54 1.81 6.76
CA LYS A 42 4.97 3.16 6.57
C LYS A 42 4.76 3.43 5.09
N ALA A 43 3.58 3.91 4.72
CA ALA A 43 3.25 4.21 3.33
C ALA A 43 4.27 5.16 2.68
N LYS A 44 4.69 6.19 3.43
CA LYS A 44 5.73 7.14 2.97
C LYS A 44 7.03 6.43 2.58
N SER A 45 7.50 5.48 3.38
CA SER A 45 8.72 4.72 3.08
C SER A 45 8.51 3.76 1.92
N PHE A 46 7.39 3.02 1.92
CA PHE A 46 7.06 2.07 0.85
C PHE A 46 7.04 2.74 -0.53
N PHE A 47 6.37 3.90 -0.65
CA PHE A 47 6.21 4.58 -1.93
C PHE A 47 7.44 5.38 -2.40
N SER A 48 8.38 5.70 -1.50
CA SER A 48 9.59 6.46 -1.82
C SER A 48 10.83 5.57 -1.97
N LYS A 49 10.93 4.52 -1.16
CA LYS A 49 12.05 3.59 -1.13
C LYS A 49 11.53 2.20 -0.73
N PRO A 50 10.83 1.49 -1.65
CA PRO A 50 10.38 0.13 -1.41
C PRO A 50 11.60 -0.77 -1.12
N ARG A 51 11.46 -1.69 -0.17
CA ARG A 51 12.55 -2.57 0.27
C ARG A 51 12.66 -3.82 -0.60
N SER A 52 11.53 -4.34 -1.08
CA SER A 52 11.45 -5.55 -1.88
C SER A 52 11.61 -5.26 -3.38
N GLU A 53 12.10 -6.25 -4.11
CA GLU A 53 12.21 -6.15 -5.57
C GLU A 53 10.84 -6.14 -6.24
N GLU A 54 9.90 -6.95 -5.74
CA GLU A 54 8.54 -7.02 -6.26
C GLU A 54 7.79 -5.70 -6.04
N ALA A 55 7.88 -5.08 -4.87
CA ALA A 55 7.23 -3.78 -4.65
C ALA A 55 7.81 -2.69 -5.57
N ARG A 56 9.14 -2.69 -5.76
CA ARG A 56 9.80 -1.77 -6.69
C ARG A 56 9.31 -1.99 -8.12
N ALA A 57 9.27 -3.23 -8.57
CA ALA A 57 8.80 -3.58 -9.92
C ALA A 57 7.31 -3.25 -10.11
N TYR A 58 6.46 -3.45 -9.10
CA TYR A 58 5.06 -3.04 -9.11
C TYR A 58 4.90 -1.52 -9.23
N LEU A 59 5.63 -0.74 -8.41
CA LEU A 59 5.57 0.72 -8.44
C LEU A 59 6.11 1.34 -9.73
N GLU A 60 7.02 0.66 -10.40
CA GLU A 60 7.55 1.04 -11.72
C GLU A 60 6.66 0.57 -12.89
N GLY A 61 5.55 -0.13 -12.61
CA GLY A 61 4.65 -0.67 -13.64
C GLY A 61 5.21 -1.88 -14.39
N ARG A 62 6.27 -2.51 -13.90
CA ARG A 62 6.90 -3.71 -14.48
C ARG A 62 6.18 -5.01 -14.11
N ILE A 63 5.28 -4.96 -13.13
CA ILE A 63 4.41 -6.07 -12.76
C ILE A 63 2.98 -5.59 -12.92
N VAL A 64 2.27 -6.16 -13.88
CA VAL A 64 0.81 -6.01 -14.01
C VAL A 64 0.19 -7.25 -13.38
N VAL A 65 -0.58 -7.03 -12.31
CA VAL A 65 -1.45 -8.05 -11.70
C VAL A 65 -2.88 -7.68 -12.02
#